data_AF-A0A9E5KMF1-F1
#
_entry.id   AF-A0A9E5KMF1-F1
#
_cell.length_a   1.000
_cell.length_b   1.000
_cell.length_c   1.000
_cell.angle_alpha   90.00
_cell.angle_beta   90.00
_cell.angle_gamma   90.00
#
_symmetry.space_group_name_H-M   'P 1'
#
loop_
_entity.id
_entity.type
_entity.pdbx_description
1 polymer ?
#
loop_
_entity_poly.entity_id
_entity_poly.type
_entity_poly.pdbx_seq_one_letter_code
_entity_poly.pdbx_strand_id
1 'polypeptide(L)' 'MDAMETEELMALGAAIRRIEQGSFGLCLDCGEHIGASRLQATPEAARCLSCQRALEAHQSHGSDRRIT' A
#
# COMPACT_ATOMS: atom_id res chain seq x y z
N MET A 1 -23.51 24.69 -1.17
CA MET A 1 -22.65 23.96 -2.11
C MET A 1 -21.62 23.27 -1.25
N ASP A 2 -22.03 22.10 -0.81
CA ASP A 2 -21.67 21.47 0.45
C ASP A 2 -20.27 20.86 0.34
N ALA A 3 -19.38 21.26 1.25
CA ALA A 3 -17.96 20.89 1.22
C ALA A 3 -17.72 19.36 1.20
N MET A 4 -18.66 18.58 1.73
CA MET A 4 -18.62 17.12 1.74
C MET A 4 -18.65 16.47 0.35
N GLU A 5 -19.32 17.08 -0.64
CA GLU A 5 -19.46 16.49 -1.98
C GLU A 5 -18.13 16.48 -2.75
N THR A 6 -17.19 17.35 -2.34
CA THR A 6 -15.88 17.47 -2.98
C THR A 6 -14.87 16.43 -2.47
N GLU A 7 -15.04 15.94 -1.25
CA GLU A 7 -14.09 15.03 -0.61
C GLU A 7 -14.18 13.62 -1.20
N GLU A 8 -15.38 13.12 -1.47
CA GLU A 8 -15.59 11.81 -2.12
C GLU A 8 -15.06 11.81 -3.56
N LEU A 9 -15.27 12.90 -4.30
CA LEU A 9 -14.75 13.05 -5.67
C LEU A 9 -13.22 13.11 -5.70
N MET A 10 -12.58 13.75 -4.72
CA MET A 10 -11.12 13.77 -4.61
C MET A 10 -10.55 12.39 -4.26
N ALA A 11 -11.19 11.66 -3.35
CA ALA A 11 -10.76 10.31 -2.98
C ALA A 11 -10.82 9.34 -4.18
N LEU A 12 -11.88 9.43 -4.98
CA LEU A 12 -12.04 8.63 -6.20
C LEU A 12 -11.00 9.01 -7.28
N GLY A 13 -10.75 10.31 -7.48
CA GLY A 13 -9.72 10.79 -8.42
C GLY A 13 -8.31 10.32 -8.05
N ALA A 14 -7.99 10.25 -6.77
CA ALA A 14 -6.71 9.73 -6.28
C ALA A 14 -6.56 8.21 -6.53
N ALA A 15 -7.65 7.45 -6.43
CA ALA A 15 -7.65 6.02 -6.74
C ALA A 15 -7.43 5.76 -8.25
N ILE A 16 -8.10 6.53 -9.12
CA ILE A 16 -7.90 6.46 -10.59
C ILE A 16 -6.46 6.83 -10.96
N ARG A 17 -5.92 7.89 -10.36
CA ARG A 17 -4.52 8.32 -10.56
C ARG A 17 -3.50 7.23 -10.25
N ARG A 18 -3.73 6.36 -9.26
CA ARG A 18 -2.81 5.24 -8.95
C ARG A 18 -2.89 4.11 -9.98
N ILE A 19 -4.06 3.90 -10.58
CA ILE A 19 -4.25 2.96 -11.68
C ILE A 19 -3.54 3.49 -12.93
N GLU A 20 -3.71 4.78 -13.26
CA GLU A 20 -3.08 5.43 -14.42
C GLU A 20 -1.56 5.54 -14.32
N GLN A 21 -1.00 5.65 -13.10
CA GLN A 21 0.44 5.76 -12.88
C GLN A 21 1.21 4.46 -13.16
N GLY A 22 0.54 3.34 -13.50
CA GLY A 22 1.19 2.10 -13.92
C GLY A 22 2.09 1.46 -12.86
N SER A 23 2.07 1.98 -11.63
CA SER A 23 2.83 1.45 -10.48
C SER A 23 2.05 0.36 -9.74
N PHE A 24 0.86 0.04 -10.24
CA PHE A 24 0.05 -1.05 -9.71
C PHE A 24 0.78 -2.36 -9.91
N GLY A 25 1.16 -2.98 -8.80
CA GLY A 25 1.93 -4.21 -8.83
C GLY A 25 3.44 -4.04 -8.88
N LEU A 26 4.00 -2.88 -8.53
CA LEU A 26 5.43 -2.74 -8.25
C LEU A 26 5.68 -2.54 -6.76
N CYS A 27 6.68 -3.24 -6.23
CA CYS A 27 7.07 -3.13 -4.83
C CYS A 27 7.79 -1.79 -4.60
N LEU A 28 7.34 -1.01 -3.61
CA LEU A 28 7.99 0.26 -3.26
C LEU A 28 9.40 0.11 -2.66
N ASP A 29 9.72 -1.06 -2.10
CA ASP A 29 11.02 -1.31 -1.45
C ASP A 29 12.08 -1.81 -2.44
N CYS A 30 11.72 -2.77 -3.28
CA CYS A 30 12.67 -3.43 -4.18
C CYS A 30 12.45 -3.12 -5.67
N GLY A 31 11.37 -2.43 -6.03
CA GLY A 31 11.00 -2.14 -7.42
C GLY A 31 10.50 -3.35 -8.22
N GLU A 32 10.46 -4.53 -7.62
CA GLU A 32 10.06 -5.78 -8.30
C GLU A 32 8.54 -5.93 -8.39
N HIS A 33 8.07 -6.70 -9.36
CA HIS A 33 6.64 -6.96 -9.50
C HIS A 33 6.06 -7.70 -8.29
N ILE A 34 4.95 -7.18 -7.76
CA ILE A 34 4.14 -7.82 -6.72
C ILE A 34 3.34 -8.94 -7.40
N GLY A 35 3.51 -10.17 -6.90
CA GLY A 35 2.88 -11.35 -7.50
C GLY A 35 1.36 -11.18 -7.66
N ALA A 36 0.82 -11.61 -8.80
CA ALA A 36 -0.59 -11.44 -9.14
C ALA A 36 -1.54 -11.99 -8.07
N SER A 37 -1.22 -13.13 -7.44
CA SER A 37 -2.02 -13.68 -6.33
C SER A 37 -2.12 -12.74 -5.13
N ARG A 38 -1.07 -11.94 -4.87
CA ARG A 38 -1.07 -10.91 -3.82
C ARG A 38 -1.95 -9.74 -4.21
N LEU A 39 -1.86 -9.25 -5.45
CA LEU A 39 -2.71 -8.15 -5.93
C LEU A 39 -4.18 -8.56 -6.05
N GLN A 40 -4.47 -9.82 -6.37
CA GLN A 40 -5.84 -10.35 -6.39
C GLN A 40 -6.42 -10.46 -4.98
N ALA A 41 -5.64 -10.91 -4.00
CA ALA A 41 -6.07 -10.98 -2.61
C ALA A 41 -6.09 -9.61 -1.91
N THR A 42 -5.19 -8.71 -2.32
CA THR A 42 -4.95 -7.42 -1.69
C THR A 42 -4.47 -6.42 -2.76
N PRO A 43 -5.39 -5.75 -3.46
CA PRO A 43 -5.05 -4.83 -4.56
C PRO A 43 -4.32 -3.57 -4.07
N GLU A 44 -4.43 -3.22 -2.79
CA GLU A 44 -3.68 -2.10 -2.19
C GLU A 44 -2.25 -2.45 -1.78
N ALA A 45 -1.78 -3.68 -2.05
CA ALA A 45 -0.45 -4.11 -1.64
C ALA A 45 0.63 -3.22 -2.29
N ALA A 46 1.36 -2.49 -1.45
CA ALA A 46 2.45 -1.61 -1.87
C ALA A 46 3.83 -2.30 -1.86
N ARG A 47 3.92 -3.52 -1.34
CA ARG A 47 5.17 -4.30 -1.22
C ARG A 47 4.97 -5.76 -1.63
N CYS A 48 6.04 -6.35 -2.15
CA CYS A 48 6.09 -7.79 -2.42
C CYS A 48 6.13 -8.59 -1.11
N LEU A 49 5.80 -9.88 -1.19
CA LEU A 49 5.75 -10.77 -0.03
C LEU A 49 7.08 -10.83 0.73
N SER A 50 8.20 -10.79 0.01
CA SER A 50 9.55 -10.83 0.60
C SER A 50 9.85 -9.58 1.41
N CYS A 51 9.59 -8.39 0.85
CA CYS A 51 9.78 -7.12 1.55
C CYS A 51 8.82 -6.98 2.73
N GLN A 52 7.57 -7.44 2.60
CA GLN A 52 6.61 -7.46 3.70
C GLN A 52 7.12 -8.32 4.87
N ARG A 53 7.58 -9.54 4.58
CA ARG A 53 8.13 -10.46 5.59
C ARG A 53 9.38 -9.90 6.27
N ALA A 54 10.26 -9.25 5.52
CA ALA A 54 11.45 -8.60 6.06
C ALA A 54 11.08 -7.46 7.02
N LEU A 55 10.06 -6.66 6.67
CA LEU A 55 9.53 -5.59 7.51
C LEU A 55 8.90 -6.14 8.80
N GLU A 56 8.13 -7.22 8.72
CA GLU A 56 7.51 -7.88 9.88
C GLU A 56 8.58 -8.49 10.81
N ALA A 57 9.63 -9.09 10.25
CA ALA A 57 10.76 -9.62 11.01
C ALA A 57 11.51 -8.50 11.78
N HIS A 58 11.66 -7.33 11.16
CA HIS A 58 12.24 -6.16 11.84
C HIS A 58 11.31 -5.56 12.90
N GLN A 59 9.99 -5.52 12.65
CA GLN A 59 9.01 -4.97 13.60
C GLN A 59 8.78 -5.86 14.82
N SER A 60 8.82 -7.18 14.65
CA SER A 60 8.68 -8.15 15.74
C SER A 60 9.83 -8.09 16.76
N HIS A 61 10.98 -7.50 16.42
CA HIS A 61 12.08 -7.22 17.34
C HIS A 61 12.07 -5.79 17.92
N GLY A 62 11.22 -4.89 17.39
CA GLY A 62 11.19 -3.46 17.76
C GLY A 62 9.92 -3.01 18.49
N SER A 63 8.92 -3.88 18.64
CA SER A 63 7.62 -3.55 19.26
C SER A 63 7.54 -3.92 20.76
N ASP A 64 8.65 -3.91 21.50
CA ASP A 64 8.69 -3.75 22.97
C ASP A 64 9.12 -2.32 23.31
N ARG A 65 8.58 -1.30 22.64
CA ARG A 65 8.67 0.07 23.17
C ARG A 65 7.44 0.32 24.03
N ARG A 66 7.55 -0.14 25.28
CA ARG A 66 6.69 0.26 26.40
C ARG A 66 6.53 1.78 26.36
N ILE A 67 5.31 2.24 26.16
CA ILE A 67 4.93 3.61 26.48
C ILE A 67 4.84 3.62 28.01
N THR A 68 5.65 4.50 28.62
CA THR A 68 5.75 4.71 30.07
C THR A 68 4.53 5.47 30.59
#